data_AF-A0A931ZIL2-F1
#
_entry.id   AF-A0A931ZIL2-F1
#
_cell.length_a   1.000
_cell.length_b   1.000
_cell.length_c   1.000
_cell.angle_alpha   90.00
_cell.angle_beta   90.00
_cell.angle_gamma   90.00
#
_symmetry.space_group_name_H-M   'P 1'
#
loop_
_entity.id
_entity.type
_entity.pdbx_description
1 polymer ?
#
loop_
_entity_poly.entity_id
_entity_poly.type
_entity_poly.pdbx_seq_one_letter_code
_entity_poly.pdbx_strand_id
1 'polypeptide(L)'
;MAESLTVWEVALAAGLGAVVSDFFIFKFVKNNLVREVQPLYNTLGGKGINHVLHTRYFSWTLPFVGALIIASPLPDEIGVSLMGLSKMKAWQFLAISFALNALGITLVILGASLF
;
A
#
# COMPACT_ATOMS: atom_id res chain seq x y z
N MET A 1 -3.11 9.50 34.65
CA MET A 1 -2.47 10.56 33.82
C MET A 1 -2.55 10.21 32.33
N ALA A 2 -3.73 9.78 31.85
CA ALA A 2 -3.82 9.17 30.52
C ALA A 2 -5.27 9.20 29.98
N GLU A 3 -5.94 10.35 29.99
CA GLU A 3 -7.29 10.47 29.42
C GLU A 3 -7.48 11.84 28.79
N SER A 4 -6.88 12.04 27.61
CA SER A 4 -7.34 12.99 26.57
C SER A 4 -6.34 13.05 25.43
N LEU A 5 -5.94 11.92 24.83
CA LEU A 5 -5.41 12.02 23.48
C LEU A 5 -6.61 12.30 22.58
N THR A 6 -6.60 13.47 21.96
CA THR A 6 -7.66 13.83 21.02
C THR A 6 -7.61 12.81 19.90
N VAL A 7 -8.75 12.30 19.43
CA VAL A 7 -8.85 11.27 18.36
C VAL A 7 -7.92 11.58 17.18
N TRP A 8 -7.77 12.87 16.87
CA TRP A 8 -6.84 13.39 15.85
C TRP A 8 -5.36 13.11 16.11
N GLU A 9 -4.89 13.22 17.35
CA GLU A 9 -3.48 12.96 17.70
C GLU A 9 -3.14 11.48 17.55
N VAL A 10 -4.06 10.60 18.00
CA VAL A 10 -3.90 9.15 17.82
C VAL A 10 -3.93 8.79 16.35
N ALA A 11 -4.89 9.30 15.59
CA ALA A 11 -4.99 9.04 14.15
C ALA A 11 -3.75 9.52 13.38
N LEU A 12 -3.20 10.69 13.73
CA LEU A 12 -1.99 11.22 13.12
C LEU A 12 -0.75 10.40 13.50
N ALA A 13 -0.54 10.10 14.78
CA ALA A 13 0.62 9.35 15.24
C ALA A 13 0.60 7.90 14.73
N ALA A 14 -0.54 7.23 14.83
CA ALA A 14 -0.72 5.87 14.32
C ALA A 14 -0.65 5.83 12.79
N GLY A 15 -1.25 6.81 12.09
CA GLY A 15 -1.17 6.94 10.64
C GLY A 15 0.27 7.16 10.14
N LEU A 16 1.06 7.97 10.84
CA LEU A 16 2.49 8.15 10.55
C LEU A 16 3.29 6.86 10.77
N GLY A 17 3.05 6.16 11.88
CA GLY A 17 3.69 4.88 12.16
C GLY A 17 3.39 3.82 11.10
N ALA A 18 2.12 3.72 10.68
CA ALA A 18 1.67 2.82 9.62
C ALA A 18 2.37 3.13 8.30
N VAL A 19 2.42 4.40 7.89
CA VAL A 19 3.10 4.81 6.65
C VAL A 19 4.59 4.50 6.65
N VAL A 20 5.26 4.63 7.79
CA VAL A 20 6.68 4.26 7.90
C VAL A 20 6.87 2.77 7.66
N SER A 21 6.04 1.92 8.29
CA SER A 21 6.07 0.47 8.09
C SER A 21 5.80 0.09 6.62
N ASP A 22 4.71 0.62 6.08
CA ASP A 22 4.30 0.47 4.68
C ASP A 22 5.40 0.89 3.71
N PHE A 23 6.12 1.97 4.00
CA PHE A 23 7.21 2.44 3.17
C PHE A 23 8.39 1.47 3.14
N PHE A 24 8.71 0.81 4.27
CA PHE A 24 9.75 -0.22 4.31
C PHE A 24 9.35 -1.43 3.45
N ILE A 25 8.10 -1.89 3.57
CA ILE A 25 7.59 -3.01 2.76
C ILE A 25 7.59 -2.64 1.28
N PHE A 26 7.05 -1.48 0.93
CA PHE A 26 7.05 -0.96 -0.45
C PHE A 26 8.47 -0.93 -1.03
N LYS A 27 9.44 -0.40 -0.28
CA LYS A 27 10.82 -0.29 -0.73
C LYS A 27 11.49 -1.66 -0.87
N PHE A 28 11.24 -2.57 0.07
CA PHE A 28 11.74 -3.94 0.00
C PHE A 28 11.20 -4.65 -1.24
N VAL A 29 9.90 -4.56 -1.47
CA VAL A 29 9.24 -5.18 -2.63
C VAL A 29 9.77 -4.58 -3.92
N LYS A 30 9.79 -3.25 -4.02
CA LYS A 30 10.19 -2.54 -5.22
C LYS A 30 11.64 -2.75 -5.62
N ASN A 31 12.55 -2.92 -4.65
CA ASN A 31 13.98 -3.05 -4.93
C ASN A 31 14.46 -4.50 -4.97
N ASN A 32 14.00 -5.36 -4.05
CA ASN A 32 14.49 -6.74 -3.93
C ASN A 32 13.57 -7.71 -4.69
N LEU A 33 12.28 -7.74 -4.37
CA LEU A 33 11.35 -8.68 -5.00
C LEU A 33 11.20 -8.42 -6.50
N VAL A 34 11.06 -7.16 -6.95
CA VAL A 34 11.01 -6.87 -8.40
C VAL A 34 12.23 -7.43 -9.12
N ARG A 35 13.43 -7.29 -8.55
CA ARG A 35 14.68 -7.77 -9.14
C ARG A 35 14.79 -9.30 -9.18
N GLU A 36 14.27 -9.99 -8.17
CA GLU A 36 14.24 -11.46 -8.12
C GLU A 36 13.16 -12.08 -8.99
N VAL A 37 12.01 -11.39 -9.14
CA VAL A 37 10.91 -11.87 -9.98
C VAL A 37 11.21 -11.57 -11.46
N GLN A 38 12.04 -10.57 -11.76
CA GLN A 38 12.47 -10.21 -13.13
C GLN A 38 13.03 -11.40 -13.96
N PRO A 39 13.94 -12.25 -13.46
CA PRO A 39 14.41 -13.42 -14.21
C PRO A 39 13.31 -14.48 -14.39
N LEU A 40 12.52 -14.79 -13.35
CA LEU A 40 11.40 -15.74 -13.44
C LEU A 40 10.39 -15.31 -14.51
N TYR A 41 10.10 -14.01 -14.51
CA TYR A 41 9.28 -13.36 -15.51
C TYR A 41 9.83 -13.48 -16.93
N ASN A 42 11.14 -13.30 -17.09
CA ASN A 42 11.80 -13.47 -18.38
C ASN A 42 11.72 -14.91 -18.89
N THR A 43 11.83 -15.91 -17.99
CA THR A 43 11.69 -17.34 -18.33
C THR A 43 10.26 -17.78 -18.65
N LEU A 44 9.23 -17.15 -18.07
CA LEU A 44 7.83 -17.49 -18.31
C LEU A 44 7.23 -16.86 -19.59
N GLY A 45 8.06 -16.27 -20.46
CA GLY A 45 7.60 -15.61 -21.70
C GLY A 45 7.71 -14.10 -21.62
N GLY A 46 8.84 -13.59 -21.13
CA GLY A 46 9.10 -12.19 -20.80
C GLY A 46 8.82 -11.14 -21.86
N LYS A 47 8.54 -11.48 -23.13
CA LYS A 47 8.06 -10.54 -24.16
C LYS A 47 6.54 -10.32 -24.12
N GLY A 48 5.75 -11.38 -23.92
CA GLY A 48 4.29 -11.31 -23.83
C GLY A 48 3.84 -10.73 -22.50
N ILE A 49 4.46 -11.18 -21.41
CA ILE A 49 4.16 -10.65 -20.08
C ILE A 49 4.76 -9.25 -19.90
N ASN A 50 5.90 -8.87 -20.57
CA ASN A 50 6.35 -7.45 -20.65
C ASN A 50 5.28 -6.59 -21.25
N HIS A 51 4.72 -7.02 -22.37
CA HIS A 51 3.70 -6.21 -23.00
C HIS A 51 2.53 -6.00 -22.05
N VAL A 52 2.05 -7.03 -21.36
CA VAL A 52 0.94 -6.92 -20.39
C VAL A 52 1.33 -6.03 -19.18
N LEU A 53 2.45 -6.28 -18.48
CA LEU A 53 2.85 -5.47 -17.30
C LEU A 53 3.28 -4.03 -17.64
N HIS A 54 3.81 -3.78 -18.84
CA HIS A 54 4.13 -2.42 -19.31
C HIS A 54 2.95 -1.71 -20.00
N THR A 55 1.86 -2.42 -20.29
CA THR A 55 0.68 -1.79 -20.87
C THR A 55 0.04 -0.88 -19.84
N ARG A 56 -0.46 0.26 -20.31
CA ARG A 56 -1.12 1.32 -19.53
C ARG A 56 -2.17 0.77 -18.55
N TYR A 57 -2.91 -0.27 -18.95
CA TYR A 57 -3.88 -0.98 -18.12
C TYR A 57 -3.26 -1.60 -16.87
N PHE A 58 -2.21 -2.41 -17.00
CA PHE A 58 -1.62 -3.12 -15.84
C PHE A 58 -0.85 -2.18 -14.90
N SER A 59 -0.27 -1.11 -15.45
CA SER A 59 0.38 -0.07 -14.65
C SER A 59 -0.59 0.72 -13.76
N TRP A 60 -1.90 0.64 -14.01
CA TRP A 60 -2.94 1.30 -13.22
C TRP A 60 -3.81 0.32 -12.41
N THR A 61 -4.07 -0.89 -12.93
CA THR A 61 -4.90 -1.89 -12.23
C THR A 61 -4.23 -2.41 -10.97
N LEU A 62 -2.92 -2.67 -10.99
CA LEU A 62 -2.18 -3.11 -9.80
C LEU A 62 -2.26 -2.09 -8.64
N PRO A 63 -1.97 -0.78 -8.84
CA PRO A 63 -2.17 0.22 -7.81
C PRO A 63 -3.63 0.33 -7.36
N PHE A 64 -4.59 0.26 -8.29
CA PHE A 64 -6.01 0.35 -7.96
C PHE A 64 -6.48 -0.82 -7.08
N VAL A 65 -6.12 -2.05 -7.44
CA VAL A 65 -6.42 -3.25 -6.65
C VAL A 65 -5.70 -3.21 -5.31
N GLY A 66 -4.43 -2.78 -5.29
CA GLY A 66 -3.68 -2.59 -4.05
C GLY A 66 -4.38 -1.58 -3.12
N ALA A 67 -4.90 -0.47 -3.67
CA ALA A 67 -5.59 0.54 -2.88
C ALA A 67 -6.92 0.01 -2.33
N LEU A 68 -7.64 -0.79 -3.12
CA LEU A 68 -8.87 -1.44 -2.69
C LEU A 68 -8.62 -2.44 -1.57
N ILE A 69 -7.51 -3.19 -1.63
CA ILE A 69 -7.09 -4.11 -0.56
C ILE A 69 -6.76 -3.36 0.73
N ILE A 70 -5.96 -2.28 0.66
CA ILE A 70 -5.64 -1.46 1.84
C ILE A 70 -6.90 -0.82 2.45
N ALA A 71 -7.85 -0.39 1.63
CA ALA A 71 -9.12 0.18 2.10
C ALA A 71 -10.10 -0.86 2.65
N SER A 72 -9.81 -2.15 2.46
CA SER A 72 -10.65 -3.27 2.91
C SER A 72 -10.12 -3.83 4.24
N PRO A 73 -10.87 -4.68 4.96
CA PRO A 73 -10.39 -5.33 6.19
C PRO A 73 -9.30 -6.41 5.94
N LEU A 74 -8.67 -6.39 4.76
CA LEU A 74 -7.55 -7.26 4.41
C LEU A 74 -6.23 -6.69 4.95
N PRO A 75 -5.18 -7.52 5.05
CA PRO A 75 -3.86 -7.05 5.43
C PRO A 75 -3.36 -6.01 4.43
N ASP A 76 -3.02 -4.81 4.90
CA ASP A 76 -2.56 -3.67 4.12
C ASP A 76 -1.22 -3.97 3.42
N GLU A 77 -0.40 -4.84 4.00
CA GLU A 77 0.89 -5.25 3.44
C GLU A 77 0.76 -5.94 2.08
N ILE A 78 -0.36 -6.64 1.83
CA ILE A 78 -0.65 -7.25 0.54
C ILE A 78 -0.90 -6.19 -0.52
N GLY A 79 -1.68 -5.15 -0.18
CA GLY A 79 -1.94 -4.04 -1.08
C GLY A 79 -0.69 -3.20 -1.32
N VAL A 80 0.12 -2.95 -0.30
CA VAL A 80 1.42 -2.27 -0.38
C VAL A 80 2.40 -3.03 -1.27
N SER A 81 2.44 -4.36 -1.17
CA SER A 81 3.28 -5.20 -2.01
C SER A 81 2.86 -5.15 -3.48
N LEU A 82 1.55 -5.22 -3.76
CA LEU A 82 1.01 -5.06 -5.12
C LEU A 82 1.35 -3.68 -5.71
N MET A 83 1.26 -2.62 -4.91
CA MET A 83 1.68 -1.28 -5.29
C MET A 83 3.18 -1.18 -5.54
N GLY A 84 4.01 -1.89 -4.76
CA GLY A 84 5.47 -1.97 -4.90
C GLY A 84 5.92 -2.60 -6.22
N LEU A 85 5.17 -3.60 -6.70
CA LEU A 85 5.38 -4.25 -8.00
C LEU A 85 4.98 -3.36 -9.19
N SER A 86 4.19 -2.31 -8.96
CA SER A 86 3.74 -1.40 -9.99
C SER A 86 4.76 -0.29 -10.32
N LYS A 87 4.52 0.44 -11.42
CA LYS A 87 5.31 1.62 -11.80
C LYS A 87 5.07 2.86 -10.92
N MET A 88 4.37 2.73 -9.80
CA MET A 88 4.02 3.85 -8.94
C MET A 88 5.24 4.49 -8.27
N LYS A 89 5.27 5.82 -8.21
CA LYS A 89 6.35 6.58 -7.56
C LYS A 89 6.19 6.50 -6.03
N ALA A 90 7.31 6.52 -5.31
CA ALA A 90 7.32 6.45 -3.84
C ALA A 90 6.48 7.56 -3.17
N TRP A 91 6.49 8.78 -3.71
CA TRP A 91 5.66 9.88 -3.18
C TRP A 91 4.15 9.64 -3.39
N GLN A 92 3.74 9.00 -4.49
CA GLN A 92 2.34 8.64 -4.70
C GLN A 92 1.91 7.57 -3.71
N PHE A 93 2.79 6.61 -3.43
CA PHE A 93 2.58 5.59 -2.42
C PHE A 93 2.39 6.20 -1.02
N LEU A 94 3.32 7.06 -0.61
CA LEU A 94 3.28 7.75 0.68
C LEU A 94 1.96 8.51 0.88
N ALA A 95 1.52 9.27 -0.13
CA ALA A 95 0.28 10.03 -0.05
C ALA A 95 -0.97 9.12 0.08
N ILE A 96 -1.03 8.04 -0.72
CA ILE A 96 -2.16 7.10 -0.72
C ILE A 96 -2.20 6.29 0.58
N SER A 97 -1.07 5.70 1.00
CA SER A 97 -0.97 4.93 2.24
C SER A 97 -1.32 5.81 3.46
N PHE A 98 -0.83 7.05 3.52
CA PHE A 98 -1.19 7.96 4.61
C PHE A 98 -2.70 8.26 4.65
N ALA A 99 -3.29 8.59 3.50
CA ALA A 99 -4.71 8.88 3.42
C ALA A 99 -5.57 7.67 3.81
N LEU A 100 -5.24 6.48 3.28
CA LEU A 100 -6.00 5.26 3.58
C LEU A 100 -5.86 4.83 5.04
N ASN A 101 -4.64 4.84 5.60
CA ASN A 101 -4.41 4.49 6.99
C ASN A 101 -5.08 5.47 7.96
N ALA A 102 -4.96 6.78 7.70
CA ALA A 102 -5.65 7.78 8.51
C ALA A 102 -7.18 7.63 8.46
N LEU A 103 -7.75 7.37 7.27
CA LEU A 103 -9.18 7.12 7.10
C LEU A 103 -9.62 5.82 7.80
N GLY A 104 -8.85 4.75 7.65
CA GLY A 104 -9.12 3.45 8.27
C GLY A 104 -9.14 3.55 9.81
N ILE A 105 -8.11 4.17 10.39
CA ILE A 105 -8.04 4.38 11.85
C ILE A 105 -9.21 5.24 12.33
N THR A 106 -9.56 6.31 11.59
CA THR A 106 -10.69 7.18 11.92
C THR A 106 -12.01 6.40 11.89
N LEU A 107 -12.23 5.56 10.86
CA LEU A 107 -13.42 4.71 10.75
C LEU A 107 -13.51 3.68 11.88
N VAL A 108 -12.39 3.06 12.26
CA VAL A 108 -12.34 2.11 13.38
C VAL A 108 -12.70 2.80 14.70
N ILE A 109 -12.14 3.98 14.96
CA ILE A 109 -12.45 4.75 16.18
C ILE A 109 -13.91 5.19 16.20
N LEU A 110 -14.42 5.71 15.09
CA LEU A 110 -15.83 6.12 14.98
C LEU A 110 -16.78 4.92 15.15
N GLY A 111 -16.49 3.79 14.51
CA GLY A 111 -17.27 2.56 14.66
C GLY A 111 -17.25 2.02 16.08
N ALA A 112 -16.09 2.06 16.74
CA ALA A 112 -15.96 1.67 18.15
C ALA A 112 -16.69 2.63 19.10
N SER A 113 -16.82 3.91 18.75
CA SER A 113 -17.56 4.90 19.55
C SER A 113 -19.08 4.83 19.40
N LEU A 114 -19.57 4.11 18.38
CA LEU A 114 -21.00 3.94 18.08
C LEU A 114 -21.63 2.71 18.77
N PHE A 115 -20.82 1.83 19.35
CA PHE A 115 -21.22 0.62 20.08
C PHE A 115 -20.86 0.73 21.57
#